data_AF-A0A519JSE8-F1
#
_entry.id   AF-A0A519JSE8-F1
#
_cell.length_a   1.000
_cell.length_b   1.000
_cell.length_c   1.000
_cell.angle_alpha   90.00
_cell.angle_beta   90.00
_cell.angle_gamma   90.00
#
_symmetry.space_group_name_H-M   'P 1'
#
loop_
_entity.id
_entity.type
_entity.pdbx_description
1 polymer ?
#
loop_
_entity_poly.entity_id
_entity_poly.type
_entity_poly.pdbx_seq_one_letter_code
_entity_poly.pdbx_strand_id
1 'polypeptide(L)'
;MYKQYLRTKEVELKRIQEKQRDLEAVLKKEEEHIQGLLDLSKDSFVQGQSELVFVYFNDKPNKAAFYANPLSELTQKALTRRTTLGIPLNDQDAPVEQSFIQNLQNLGFTITDSSKWLNGVALTVNQAQVNLIKAQPFVQSVESFAKNSSLVLKTQNVNKWESFDLAQKNLTVFDYGSGSEQIDQINLRPLHLAGFTGTGVTIAVIDTGFPTVDTGSAFSRLWTNNRIKGGFDFVTKTTNIYDTTLNGHGTVVLGAIGGYIQNTFVGSAPDADFYLYRSENATVEVPQEELYWIEAAEEADRKGVDVITTSLGYNIFDDPKYNYTYA
;
A
#
# COMPACT_ATOMS: atom_id res chain seq x y z
N MET A 1 54.46 -56.31 -42.90
CA MET A 1 54.35 -55.25 -41.86
C MET A 1 53.48 -54.07 -42.29
N TYR A 2 53.81 -53.34 -43.37
CA TYR A 2 53.08 -52.12 -43.78
C TYR A 2 51.58 -52.33 -44.11
N LYS A 3 51.22 -53.39 -44.84
CA LYS A 3 49.80 -53.71 -45.15
C LYS A 3 48.95 -53.98 -43.90
N GLN A 4 49.53 -54.56 -42.86
CA GLN A 4 48.82 -54.87 -41.62
C GLN A 4 48.60 -53.62 -40.78
N TYR A 5 49.61 -52.73 -40.73
CA TYR A 5 49.50 -51.42 -40.11
C TYR A 5 48.41 -50.55 -40.76
N LEU A 6 48.35 -50.49 -42.10
CA LEU A 6 47.30 -49.75 -42.82
C LEU A 6 45.90 -50.31 -42.53
N ARG A 7 45.76 -51.63 -42.49
CA ARG A 7 44.48 -52.29 -42.18
C ARG A 7 44.00 -51.98 -40.77
N THR A 8 44.92 -51.93 -39.79
CA THR A 8 44.59 -51.52 -38.42
C THR A 8 44.16 -50.06 -38.36
N LYS A 9 44.82 -49.16 -39.10
CA LYS A 9 44.45 -47.75 -39.18
C LYS A 9 43.11 -47.51 -39.88
N GLU A 10 42.76 -48.29 -40.90
CA GLU A 10 41.44 -48.23 -41.54
C GLU A 10 40.31 -48.67 -40.60
N VAL A 11 40.53 -49.71 -39.79
CA VAL A 11 39.56 -50.16 -38.78
C VAL A 11 39.40 -49.11 -37.68
N GLU A 12 40.49 -48.50 -37.24
CA GLU A 12 40.48 -47.42 -36.25
C GLU A 12 39.73 -46.19 -36.78
N LEU A 13 39.96 -45.80 -38.03
CA LEU A 13 39.27 -44.69 -38.69
C LEU A 13 37.76 -44.96 -38.82
N LYS A 14 37.35 -46.16 -39.21
CA LYS A 14 35.93 -46.54 -39.27
C LYS A 14 35.25 -46.46 -37.90
N ARG A 15 35.94 -46.91 -36.85
CA ARG A 15 35.42 -46.84 -35.47
C ARG A 15 35.26 -45.40 -34.98
N ILE A 16 36.17 -44.51 -35.37
CA ILE A 16 36.06 -43.07 -35.07
C ILE A 16 34.87 -42.44 -35.82
N GLN A 17 34.69 -42.79 -37.10
CA GLN A 17 33.57 -42.29 -37.91
C GLN A 17 32.19 -42.81 -37.44
N GLU A 18 32.13 -44.00 -36.84
CA GLU A 18 30.93 -44.51 -36.19
C GLU A 18 30.62 -43.73 -34.91
N LYS A 19 31.61 -43.56 -34.03
CA LYS A 19 31.44 -42.76 -32.81
C LYS A 19 31.03 -41.32 -33.08
N GLN A 20 31.55 -40.72 -34.14
CA GLN A 20 31.17 -39.36 -34.54
C GLN A 20 29.71 -39.30 -34.98
N ARG A 21 29.23 -40.28 -35.75
CA ARG A 21 27.81 -40.37 -36.14
C ARG A 21 26.89 -40.58 -34.95
N ASP A 22 27.30 -41.40 -33.98
CA ASP A 22 26.51 -41.61 -32.75
C ASP A 22 26.42 -40.31 -31.94
N LEU A 23 27.51 -39.54 -31.85
CA LEU A 23 27.53 -38.26 -31.14
C LEU A 23 26.66 -37.21 -31.83
N GLU A 24 26.72 -37.12 -33.16
CA GLU A 24 25.87 -36.23 -33.96
C GLU A 24 24.37 -36.58 -33.81
N ALA A 25 24.03 -37.88 -33.69
CA ALA A 25 22.67 -38.32 -33.44
C ALA A 25 22.17 -37.94 -32.03
N VAL A 26 23.04 -38.01 -31.01
CA VAL A 26 22.71 -37.57 -29.64
C VAL A 26 22.50 -36.05 -29.60
N LEU A 27 23.40 -35.28 -30.21
CA LEU A 27 23.29 -33.81 -30.28
C LEU A 27 21.99 -33.39 -30.98
N LYS A 28 21.65 -34.01 -32.10
CA LYS A 28 20.40 -33.72 -32.82
C LYS A 28 19.17 -34.02 -31.96
N LYS A 29 19.20 -35.09 -31.16
CA LYS A 29 18.09 -35.46 -30.26
C LYS A 29 17.96 -34.49 -29.09
N GLU A 30 19.08 -33.98 -28.57
CA GLU A 30 19.09 -32.91 -27.56
C GLU A 30 18.60 -31.58 -28.16
N GLU A 31 19.00 -31.22 -29.38
CA GLU A 31 18.50 -30.05 -30.10
C GLU A 31 16.99 -30.13 -30.34
N GLU A 32 16.47 -31.28 -30.77
CA GLU A 32 15.03 -31.52 -30.93
C GLU A 32 14.29 -31.45 -29.58
N HIS A 33 14.90 -31.92 -28.49
CA HIS A 33 14.33 -31.83 -27.14
C HIS A 33 14.31 -30.38 -26.62
N ILE A 34 15.39 -29.64 -26.81
CA ILE A 34 15.50 -28.21 -26.47
C ILE A 34 14.52 -27.39 -27.31
N GLN A 35 14.38 -27.71 -28.60
CA GLN A 35 13.41 -27.07 -29.49
C GLN A 35 11.98 -27.37 -29.04
N GLY A 36 11.69 -28.62 -28.62
CA GLY A 36 10.39 -28.99 -28.04
C GLY A 36 10.08 -28.26 -26.73
N LEU A 37 11.08 -28.05 -25.86
CA LEU A 37 10.94 -27.23 -24.64
C LEU A 37 10.74 -25.74 -24.96
N LEU A 38 11.44 -25.22 -25.98
CA LEU A 38 11.27 -23.86 -26.47
C LEU A 38 9.89 -23.66 -27.13
N ASP A 39 9.38 -24.64 -27.86
CA ASP A 39 8.07 -24.54 -28.50
C ASP A 39 6.94 -24.71 -27.47
N LEU A 40 7.11 -25.55 -26.44
CA LEU A 40 6.25 -25.55 -25.25
C LEU A 40 6.27 -24.21 -24.51
N SER A 41 7.40 -23.48 -24.52
CA SER A 41 7.47 -22.12 -23.96
C SER A 41 6.83 -21.07 -24.86
N LYS A 42 6.80 -21.27 -26.19
CA LYS A 42 6.20 -20.35 -27.17
C LYS A 42 4.68 -20.51 -27.25
N ASP A 43 4.15 -21.72 -27.08
CA ASP A 43 2.71 -21.98 -27.03
C ASP A 43 2.03 -21.46 -25.75
N SER A 44 2.81 -20.95 -24.79
CA SER A 44 2.31 -20.20 -23.62
C SER A 44 2.32 -18.67 -23.77
N PHE A 45 2.65 -18.12 -24.95
CA PHE A 45 2.52 -16.67 -25.22
C PHE A 45 1.32 -16.37 -26.14
N VAL A 46 0.13 -16.84 -25.75
CA VAL A 46 -1.00 -15.91 -25.86
C VAL A 46 -0.72 -14.88 -24.77
N GLN A 47 -0.21 -13.72 -25.15
CA GLN A 47 -0.09 -12.58 -24.25
C GLN A 47 -1.53 -12.14 -23.89
N GLY A 48 -2.15 -12.88 -22.98
CA GLY A 48 -3.43 -12.52 -22.40
C GLY A 48 -3.25 -11.17 -21.74
N GLN A 49 -4.21 -10.27 -21.95
CA GLN A 49 -4.23 -8.98 -21.27
C GLN A 49 -4.15 -9.22 -19.77
N SER A 50 -3.09 -8.73 -19.12
CA SER A 50 -3.01 -8.75 -17.67
C SER A 50 -3.95 -7.69 -17.09
N GLU A 51 -4.53 -8.00 -15.95
CA GLU A 51 -5.38 -7.09 -15.20
C GLU A 51 -4.98 -7.09 -13.73
N LEU A 52 -5.28 -5.97 -13.06
CA LEU A 52 -5.16 -5.89 -11.63
C LEU A 52 -6.35 -6.60 -10.98
N VAL A 53 -6.06 -7.56 -10.12
CA VAL A 53 -7.07 -8.30 -9.34
C VAL A 53 -6.77 -8.22 -7.85
N PHE A 54 -7.81 -8.35 -7.04
CA PHE A 54 -7.73 -8.65 -5.62
C PHE A 54 -8.06 -10.13 -5.39
N VAL A 55 -7.16 -10.84 -4.73
CA VAL A 55 -7.31 -12.25 -4.33
C VAL A 55 -7.75 -12.28 -2.88
N TYR A 56 -9.01 -12.64 -2.63
CA TYR A 56 -9.54 -12.80 -1.29
C TYR A 56 -9.21 -14.18 -0.74
N PHE A 57 -8.78 -14.23 0.51
CA PHE A 57 -8.54 -15.47 1.24
C PHE A 57 -9.77 -15.89 2.04
N ASN A 58 -9.96 -17.21 2.19
CA ASN A 58 -11.16 -17.78 2.80
C ASN A 58 -11.13 -17.86 4.34
N ASP A 59 -9.98 -17.63 4.98
CA ASP A 59 -9.84 -17.69 6.44
C ASP A 59 -8.66 -16.85 6.93
N LYS A 60 -8.52 -16.74 8.25
CA LYS A 60 -7.36 -16.23 8.98
C LYS A 60 -6.94 -17.20 10.10
N PRO A 61 -6.22 -18.28 9.79
CA PRO A 61 -5.79 -19.27 10.79
C PRO A 61 -4.98 -18.65 11.95
N ASN A 62 -4.18 -17.62 11.67
CA ASN A 62 -3.43 -16.85 12.65
C ASN A 62 -4.28 -16.00 13.63
N LYS A 63 -5.60 -15.87 13.46
CA LYS A 63 -6.42 -14.97 14.30
C LYS A 63 -6.39 -15.31 15.79
N ALA A 64 -6.32 -16.59 16.14
CA ALA A 64 -6.22 -17.02 17.54
C ALA A 64 -4.92 -16.51 18.19
N ALA A 65 -3.81 -16.50 17.44
CA ALA A 65 -2.54 -15.95 17.89
C ALA A 65 -2.62 -14.42 18.05
N PHE A 66 -3.31 -13.72 17.13
CA PHE A 66 -3.60 -12.30 17.26
C PHE A 66 -4.40 -11.98 18.54
N TYR A 67 -5.51 -12.68 18.81
CA TYR A 67 -6.29 -12.43 20.03
C TYR A 67 -5.51 -12.73 21.31
N ALA A 68 -4.61 -13.73 21.29
CA ALA A 68 -3.74 -14.04 22.42
C ALA A 68 -2.67 -12.95 22.67
N ASN A 69 -2.26 -12.22 21.63
CA ASN A 69 -1.30 -11.13 21.73
C ASN A 69 -1.60 -9.98 20.73
N PRO A 70 -2.62 -9.14 20.99
CA PRO A 70 -3.01 -8.09 20.05
C PRO A 70 -1.91 -7.06 19.79
N LEU A 71 -0.96 -6.93 20.74
CA LEU A 71 0.22 -6.07 20.63
C LEU A 71 1.20 -6.51 19.53
N SER A 72 1.08 -7.73 19.00
CA SER A 72 1.88 -8.15 17.84
C SER A 72 1.53 -7.37 16.57
N GLU A 73 0.31 -6.84 16.51
CA GLU A 73 -0.22 -6.12 15.36
C GLU A 73 -0.51 -4.66 15.73
N LEU A 74 -1.35 -4.43 16.74
CA LEU A 74 -1.81 -3.11 17.16
C LEU A 74 -0.88 -2.49 18.21
N THR A 75 -0.60 -1.19 18.08
CA THR A 75 0.14 -0.48 19.13
C THR A 75 -0.68 -0.36 20.42
N GLN A 76 -0.01 -0.14 21.55
CA GLN A 76 -0.70 0.15 22.80
C GLN A 76 -1.64 1.36 22.69
N LYS A 77 -1.28 2.39 21.89
CA LYS A 77 -2.16 3.53 21.63
C LYS A 77 -3.46 3.09 20.94
N ALA A 78 -3.37 2.22 19.93
CA ALA A 78 -4.55 1.71 19.23
C ALA A 78 -5.49 0.91 20.14
N LEU A 79 -4.93 0.03 20.98
CA LEU A 79 -5.70 -0.74 21.95
C LEU A 79 -6.40 0.16 22.98
N THR A 80 -5.69 1.18 23.50
CA THR A 80 -6.27 2.17 24.42
C THR A 80 -7.38 2.97 23.74
N ARG A 81 -7.15 3.50 22.53
CA ARG A 81 -8.15 4.24 21.75
C ARG A 81 -9.42 3.41 21.56
N ARG A 82 -9.28 2.16 21.13
CA ARG A 82 -10.39 1.22 20.93
C ARG A 82 -11.17 0.97 22.21
N THR A 83 -10.48 0.72 23.33
CA THR A 83 -11.10 0.53 24.65
C THR A 83 -11.89 1.77 25.06
N THR A 84 -11.31 2.96 24.91
CA THR A 84 -11.97 4.24 25.23
C THR A 84 -13.23 4.49 24.40
N LEU A 85 -13.21 4.08 23.12
CA LEU A 85 -14.35 4.25 22.20
C LEU A 85 -15.34 3.07 22.23
N GLY A 86 -15.09 2.04 23.04
CA GLY A 86 -15.92 0.83 23.08
C GLY A 86 -15.89 0.01 21.79
N ILE A 87 -14.79 0.07 21.02
CA ILE A 87 -14.60 -0.67 19.77
C ILE A 87 -13.92 -2.02 20.09
N PRO A 88 -14.63 -3.15 19.98
CA PRO A 88 -14.03 -4.46 20.22
C PRO A 88 -13.02 -4.83 19.12
N LEU A 89 -12.08 -5.70 19.44
CA LEU A 89 -11.26 -6.36 18.43
C LEU A 89 -12.12 -7.35 17.62
N ASN A 90 -11.78 -7.51 16.35
CA ASN A 90 -12.43 -8.47 15.47
C ASN A 90 -11.41 -9.15 14.52
N ASP A 91 -11.88 -10.09 13.71
CA ASP A 91 -11.02 -10.89 12.82
C ASP A 91 -10.35 -10.05 11.72
N GLN A 92 -10.90 -8.89 11.35
CA GLN A 92 -10.27 -7.97 10.39
C GLN A 92 -9.01 -7.31 10.96
N ASP A 93 -8.87 -7.24 12.28
CA ASP A 93 -7.69 -6.69 12.94
C ASP A 93 -6.48 -7.64 12.90
N ALA A 94 -6.72 -8.95 12.78
CA ALA A 94 -5.65 -9.94 12.65
C ALA A 94 -4.87 -9.74 11.34
N PRO A 95 -3.54 -9.93 11.31
CA PRO A 95 -2.76 -9.79 10.09
C PRO A 95 -3.18 -10.79 9.02
N VAL A 96 -2.86 -10.50 7.76
CA VAL A 96 -3.02 -11.47 6.66
C VAL A 96 -2.17 -12.72 6.94
N GLU A 97 -2.73 -13.89 6.65
CA GLU A 97 -2.07 -15.18 6.86
C GLU A 97 -0.82 -15.31 5.97
N GLN A 98 0.36 -15.28 6.58
CA GLN A 98 1.63 -15.27 5.85
C GLN A 98 1.88 -16.55 5.06
N SER A 99 1.37 -17.70 5.52
CA SER A 99 1.49 -18.95 4.76
C SER A 99 0.76 -18.90 3.41
N PHE A 100 -0.36 -18.16 3.31
CA PHE A 100 -1.10 -17.98 2.06
C PHE A 100 -0.31 -17.10 1.08
N ILE A 101 0.28 -16.01 1.57
CA ILE A 101 1.16 -15.13 0.77
C ILE A 101 2.37 -15.93 0.26
N GLN A 102 3.06 -16.67 1.14
CA GLN A 102 4.23 -17.47 0.77
C GLN A 102 3.89 -18.53 -0.28
N ASN A 103 2.73 -19.18 -0.19
CA ASN A 103 2.28 -20.15 -1.17
C ASN A 103 2.10 -19.52 -2.56
N LEU A 104 1.50 -18.33 -2.64
CA LEU A 104 1.40 -17.60 -3.91
C LEU A 104 2.79 -17.14 -4.42
N GLN A 105 3.68 -16.69 -3.54
CA GLN A 105 5.07 -16.35 -3.93
C GLN A 105 5.83 -17.55 -4.49
N ASN A 106 5.63 -18.74 -3.91
CA ASN A 106 6.24 -19.99 -4.40
C ASN A 106 5.71 -20.41 -5.79
N LEU A 107 4.54 -19.92 -6.20
CA LEU A 107 4.01 -20.06 -7.56
C LEU A 107 4.58 -19.04 -8.55
N GLY A 108 5.47 -18.15 -8.08
CA GLY A 108 6.14 -17.14 -8.90
C GLY A 108 5.44 -15.77 -8.92
N PHE A 109 4.45 -15.53 -8.05
CA PHE A 109 3.79 -14.23 -7.95
C PHE A 109 4.59 -13.25 -7.09
N THR A 110 4.82 -12.05 -7.58
CA THR A 110 5.33 -10.94 -6.78
C THR A 110 4.16 -10.28 -6.06
N ILE A 111 4.13 -10.39 -4.72
CA ILE A 111 3.12 -9.75 -3.88
C ILE A 111 3.79 -8.59 -3.14
N THR A 112 3.40 -7.37 -3.50
CA THR A 112 3.81 -6.13 -2.83
C THR A 112 2.71 -5.53 -1.97
N ASP A 113 1.46 -5.89 -2.25
CA ASP A 113 0.29 -5.21 -1.71
C ASP A 113 -0.72 -6.20 -1.11
N SER A 114 -1.19 -5.88 0.09
CA SER A 114 -2.10 -6.72 0.85
C SER A 114 -2.96 -5.91 1.80
N SER A 115 -4.18 -6.35 2.06
CA SER A 115 -5.05 -5.72 3.05
C SER A 115 -5.48 -6.76 4.08
N LYS A 116 -5.24 -6.45 5.36
CA LYS A 116 -5.75 -7.29 6.45
C LYS A 116 -7.25 -7.09 6.64
N TRP A 117 -7.79 -5.91 6.37
CA TRP A 117 -9.23 -5.65 6.49
C TRP A 117 -10.05 -6.40 5.42
N LEU A 118 -9.53 -6.46 4.20
CA LEU A 118 -10.13 -7.21 3.09
C LEU A 118 -9.69 -8.69 3.04
N ASN A 119 -8.72 -9.08 3.86
CA ASN A 119 -8.15 -10.42 3.94
C ASN A 119 -7.66 -10.95 2.58
N GLY A 120 -6.69 -10.28 1.98
CA GLY A 120 -6.20 -10.68 0.66
C GLY A 120 -5.00 -9.90 0.16
N VAL A 121 -4.65 -10.16 -1.09
CA VAL A 121 -3.51 -9.56 -1.80
C VAL A 121 -3.95 -9.05 -3.16
N ALA A 122 -3.30 -7.99 -3.65
CA ALA A 122 -3.48 -7.55 -5.03
C ALA A 122 -2.33 -8.00 -5.92
N LEU A 123 -2.67 -8.34 -7.17
CA LEU A 123 -1.75 -8.91 -8.15
C LEU A 123 -2.13 -8.46 -9.55
N THR A 124 -1.14 -8.16 -10.39
CA THR A 124 -1.34 -8.02 -11.84
C THR A 124 -1.15 -9.38 -12.50
N VAL A 125 -2.20 -9.95 -13.08
CA VAL A 125 -2.22 -11.33 -13.59
C VAL A 125 -2.98 -11.46 -14.90
N ASN A 126 -2.61 -12.45 -15.73
CA ASN A 126 -3.38 -12.85 -16.89
C ASN A 126 -4.41 -13.96 -16.54
N GLN A 127 -5.27 -14.31 -17.49
CA GLN A 127 -6.34 -15.29 -17.27
C GLN A 127 -5.85 -16.69 -16.85
N ALA A 128 -4.70 -17.15 -17.37
CA ALA A 128 -4.13 -18.44 -16.98
C ALA A 128 -3.65 -18.42 -15.53
N GLN A 129 -3.04 -17.32 -15.11
CA GLN A 129 -2.62 -17.07 -13.72
C GLN A 129 -3.82 -16.95 -12.78
N VAL A 130 -4.92 -16.30 -13.18
CA VAL A 130 -6.17 -16.26 -12.40
C VAL A 130 -6.69 -17.67 -12.13
N ASN A 131 -6.67 -18.57 -13.13
CA ASN A 131 -7.11 -19.94 -12.95
C ASN A 131 -6.19 -20.73 -11.99
N LEU A 132 -4.88 -20.49 -12.06
CA LEU A 132 -3.90 -21.07 -11.14
C LEU A 132 -4.13 -20.62 -9.69
N ILE A 133 -4.45 -19.34 -9.49
CA ILE A 133 -4.75 -18.76 -8.17
C ILE A 133 -6.07 -19.32 -7.63
N LYS A 134 -7.14 -19.35 -8.43
CA LYS A 134 -8.45 -19.90 -8.03
C LYS A 134 -8.40 -21.37 -7.64
N ALA A 135 -7.42 -22.12 -8.13
CA ALA A 135 -7.21 -23.52 -7.76
C ALA A 135 -6.59 -23.70 -6.35
N GLN A 136 -6.09 -22.64 -5.71
CA GLN A 136 -5.50 -22.73 -4.38
C GLN A 136 -6.59 -22.90 -3.31
N PRO A 137 -6.43 -23.81 -2.34
CA PRO A 137 -7.47 -24.16 -1.38
C PRO A 137 -7.80 -23.05 -0.37
N PHE A 138 -6.93 -22.05 -0.24
CA PHE A 138 -7.10 -20.90 0.65
C PHE A 138 -7.68 -19.66 -0.05
N VAL A 139 -7.92 -19.72 -1.37
CA VAL A 139 -8.49 -18.62 -2.14
C VAL A 139 -10.01 -18.72 -2.12
N GLN A 140 -10.67 -17.65 -1.66
CA GLN A 140 -12.12 -17.51 -1.67
C GLN A 140 -12.61 -17.04 -3.04
N SER A 141 -12.02 -15.96 -3.55
CA SER A 141 -12.39 -15.35 -4.82
C SER A 141 -11.21 -14.56 -5.39
N VAL A 142 -11.31 -14.26 -6.69
CA VAL A 142 -10.41 -13.34 -7.39
C VAL A 142 -11.31 -12.34 -8.10
N GLU A 143 -11.23 -11.08 -7.72
CA GLU A 143 -12.05 -9.99 -8.28
C GLU A 143 -11.17 -9.03 -9.05
N SER A 144 -11.61 -8.62 -10.24
CA SER A 144 -10.94 -7.56 -11.00
C SER A 144 -11.20 -6.21 -10.36
N PHE A 145 -10.23 -5.31 -10.44
CA PHE A 145 -10.42 -3.89 -10.16
C PHE A 145 -11.19 -3.17 -11.28
N ALA A 146 -11.35 -3.79 -12.46
CA ALA A 146 -12.25 -3.30 -13.50
C ALA A 146 -13.71 -3.52 -13.06
N LYS A 147 -14.22 -2.64 -12.19
CA LYS A 147 -15.57 -2.72 -11.64
C LYS A 147 -16.45 -1.64 -12.24
N ASN A 148 -17.50 -2.07 -12.95
CA ASN A 148 -18.71 -1.27 -13.15
C ASN A 148 -19.76 -1.78 -12.17
N SER A 149 -19.80 -1.23 -10.96
CA SER A 149 -20.88 -1.52 -10.02
C SER A 149 -21.13 -0.36 -9.06
N SER A 150 -22.33 0.18 -9.19
CA SER A 150 -22.99 1.15 -8.35
C SER A 150 -23.31 0.55 -6.99
N LEU A 151 -23.12 1.31 -5.91
CA LEU A 151 -23.96 1.42 -4.71
C LEU A 151 -23.12 2.00 -3.56
N VAL A 152 -23.32 3.29 -3.27
CA VAL A 152 -22.84 3.90 -2.01
C VAL A 152 -24.06 4.34 -1.21
N LEU A 153 -24.23 3.79 -0.01
CA LEU A 153 -25.21 4.27 0.97
C LEU A 153 -24.65 5.52 1.65
N LYS A 154 -25.39 6.63 1.54
CA LYS A 154 -25.12 7.83 2.33
C LYS A 154 -25.53 7.60 3.79
N THR A 155 -24.58 7.66 4.70
CA THR A 155 -24.83 7.74 6.15
C THR A 155 -25.35 9.13 6.52
N GLN A 156 -26.33 9.17 7.42
CA GLN A 156 -26.89 10.41 7.95
C GLN A 156 -25.89 11.11 8.89
N ASN A 157 -25.78 12.42 8.77
CA ASN A 157 -24.96 13.24 9.64
C ASN A 157 -25.55 13.29 11.06
N VAL A 158 -24.78 12.83 12.04
CA VAL A 158 -25.07 13.02 13.47
C VAL A 158 -24.28 14.23 13.96
N ASN A 159 -24.99 15.19 14.56
CA ASN A 159 -24.41 16.41 15.10
C ASN A 159 -23.71 16.10 16.44
N LYS A 160 -22.38 15.95 16.41
CA LYS A 160 -21.54 15.56 17.56
C LYS A 160 -21.19 16.71 18.53
N TRP A 161 -21.78 17.89 18.36
CA TRP A 161 -21.39 19.11 19.09
C TRP A 161 -22.26 19.43 20.30
N GLU A 162 -23.03 18.47 20.82
CA GLU A 162 -23.78 18.68 22.06
C GLU A 162 -22.84 18.57 23.28
N SER A 163 -22.66 19.70 23.95
CA SER A 163 -21.97 19.93 25.23
C SER A 163 -20.42 19.91 25.23
N PHE A 164 -19.82 21.08 24.98
CA PHE A 164 -18.49 21.40 25.51
C PHE A 164 -18.62 22.41 26.65
N ASP A 165 -18.27 21.99 27.86
CA ASP A 165 -18.23 22.84 29.04
C ASP A 165 -16.84 23.51 29.12
N LEU A 166 -16.81 24.84 28.99
CA LEU A 166 -15.60 25.65 28.95
C LEU A 166 -15.25 26.14 30.35
N ALA A 167 -14.66 25.26 31.17
CA ALA A 167 -14.10 25.65 32.47
C ALA A 167 -12.56 25.73 32.41
N GLN A 168 -12.07 26.97 32.45
CA GLN A 168 -10.73 27.46 32.76
C GLN A 168 -9.52 26.76 32.11
N LYS A 169 -8.81 27.45 31.22
CA LYS A 169 -7.40 27.19 30.87
C LYS A 169 -6.73 28.39 30.20
N ASN A 170 -5.40 28.38 30.24
CA ASN A 170 -4.49 29.42 29.77
C ASN A 170 -4.85 29.95 28.38
N LEU A 171 -4.83 31.28 28.22
CA LEU A 171 -5.05 31.94 26.95
C LEU A 171 -3.87 31.68 26.02
N THR A 172 -4.05 30.82 25.02
CA THR A 172 -3.13 30.78 23.88
C THR A 172 -3.59 31.82 22.87
N VAL A 173 -2.87 32.93 22.79
CA VAL A 173 -3.12 33.97 21.78
C VAL A 173 -2.19 33.70 20.61
N PHE A 174 -2.76 33.28 19.49
CA PHE A 174 -2.05 33.23 18.22
C PHE A 174 -2.33 34.50 17.42
N ASP A 175 -1.27 35.01 16.80
CA ASP A 175 -1.40 35.85 15.62
C ASP A 175 -1.37 34.94 14.39
N TYR A 176 -2.53 34.84 13.74
CA TYR A 176 -2.76 33.93 12.63
C TYR A 176 -2.22 34.45 11.31
N GLY A 177 -1.86 35.74 11.22
CA GLY A 177 -1.41 36.40 10.00
C GLY A 177 -2.27 36.01 8.79
N SER A 178 -1.64 35.40 7.77
CA SER A 178 -2.30 34.96 6.53
C SER A 178 -3.32 33.83 6.73
N GLY A 179 -3.28 33.10 7.85
CA GLY A 179 -4.24 32.06 8.21
C GLY A 179 -5.52 32.60 8.89
N SER A 180 -5.68 33.92 9.04
CA SER A 180 -6.82 34.48 9.79
C SER A 180 -8.19 34.09 9.22
N GLU A 181 -8.38 34.21 7.90
CA GLU A 181 -9.68 33.98 7.27
C GLU A 181 -10.16 32.52 7.42
N GLN A 182 -9.29 31.54 7.20
CA GLN A 182 -9.63 30.12 7.38
C GLN A 182 -9.98 29.78 8.83
N ILE A 183 -9.28 30.38 9.79
CA ILE A 183 -9.49 30.18 11.23
C ILE A 183 -10.84 30.76 11.66
N ASP A 184 -11.17 31.94 11.13
CA ASP A 184 -12.44 32.63 11.40
C ASP A 184 -13.63 31.94 10.73
N GLN A 185 -13.46 31.44 9.50
CA GLN A 185 -14.50 30.76 8.74
C GLN A 185 -15.08 29.56 9.49
N ILE A 186 -14.25 28.81 10.22
CA ILE A 186 -14.68 27.64 10.99
C ILE A 186 -14.78 27.92 12.51
N ASN A 187 -14.73 29.20 12.90
CA ASN A 187 -14.82 29.65 14.29
C ASN A 187 -13.84 28.94 15.24
N LEU A 188 -12.57 28.80 14.83
CA LEU A 188 -11.57 28.05 15.59
C LEU A 188 -10.90 28.89 16.70
N ARG A 189 -10.94 30.22 16.61
CA ARG A 189 -10.29 31.11 17.60
C ARG A 189 -10.68 30.80 19.05
N PRO A 190 -11.97 30.61 19.41
CA PRO A 190 -12.34 30.31 20.79
C PRO A 190 -11.71 29.02 21.31
N LEU A 191 -11.52 28.01 20.46
CA LEU A 191 -10.88 26.75 20.84
C LEU A 191 -9.39 26.95 21.11
N HIS A 192 -8.68 27.68 20.25
CA HIS A 192 -7.30 28.04 20.48
C HIS A 192 -7.12 28.90 21.74
N LEU A 193 -7.99 29.88 21.97
CA LEU A 193 -7.98 30.71 23.18
C LEU A 193 -8.19 29.87 24.45
N ALA A 194 -8.96 28.78 24.37
CA ALA A 194 -9.15 27.82 25.46
C ALA A 194 -8.00 26.79 25.57
N GLY A 195 -6.98 26.86 24.71
CA GLY A 195 -5.82 25.97 24.72
C GLY A 195 -6.00 24.67 23.90
N PHE A 196 -7.08 24.52 23.16
CA PHE A 196 -7.33 23.35 22.31
C PHE A 196 -6.66 23.53 20.93
N THR A 197 -5.38 23.15 20.85
CA THR A 197 -4.54 23.33 19.64
C THR A 197 -4.15 22.01 18.98
N GLY A 198 -4.84 20.91 19.33
CA GLY A 198 -4.55 19.56 18.83
C GLY A 198 -3.72 18.68 19.77
N THR A 199 -3.25 19.21 20.90
CA THR A 199 -2.47 18.41 21.88
C THR A 199 -3.23 17.15 22.30
N GLY A 200 -2.56 16.00 22.21
CA GLY A 200 -3.12 14.69 22.55
C GLY A 200 -3.89 14.01 21.40
N VAL A 201 -4.14 14.72 20.30
CA VAL A 201 -4.75 14.16 19.09
C VAL A 201 -3.64 13.75 18.11
N THR A 202 -3.73 12.55 17.56
CA THR A 202 -2.90 12.10 16.44
C THR A 202 -3.70 12.07 15.15
N ILE A 203 -3.15 12.66 14.09
CA ILE A 203 -3.76 12.77 12.78
C ILE A 203 -2.88 12.03 11.76
N ALA A 204 -3.46 11.13 10.96
CA ALA A 204 -2.81 10.62 9.76
C ALA A 204 -3.23 11.47 8.56
N VAL A 205 -2.25 12.04 7.86
CA VAL A 205 -2.46 12.70 6.58
C VAL A 205 -2.09 11.69 5.50
N ILE A 206 -3.08 11.25 4.73
CA ILE A 206 -2.91 10.33 3.59
C ILE A 206 -3.05 11.16 2.32
N ASP A 207 -1.97 11.29 1.55
CA ASP A 207 -1.90 12.26 0.44
C ASP A 207 -0.83 11.89 -0.61
N THR A 208 -0.40 12.84 -1.45
CA THR A 208 0.52 12.63 -2.58
C THR A 208 2.00 12.55 -2.23
N GLY A 209 2.37 12.92 -1.00
CA GLY A 209 3.77 13.08 -0.59
C GLY A 209 3.98 14.31 0.29
N PHE A 210 5.14 14.37 0.94
CA PHE A 210 5.46 15.40 1.94
C PHE A 210 6.82 16.06 1.70
N PRO A 211 7.18 16.45 0.45
CA PRO A 211 8.48 17.06 0.16
C PRO A 211 8.74 18.25 1.08
N THR A 212 9.98 18.35 1.56
CA THR A 212 10.49 19.45 2.39
C THR A 212 9.83 19.64 3.77
N VAL A 213 8.94 18.75 4.22
CA VAL A 213 8.33 18.87 5.57
C VAL A 213 9.37 18.75 6.69
N ASP A 214 10.45 18.01 6.46
CA ASP A 214 11.59 17.84 7.36
C ASP A 214 12.50 19.09 7.47
N THR A 215 12.42 20.01 6.51
CA THR A 215 13.32 21.18 6.40
C THR A 215 12.59 22.52 6.37
N GLY A 216 11.32 22.53 5.98
CA GLY A 216 10.50 23.73 5.84
C GLY A 216 10.23 24.40 7.18
N SER A 217 10.46 25.71 7.24
CA SER A 217 10.31 26.51 8.47
C SER A 217 8.90 26.48 9.05
N ALA A 218 7.88 26.37 8.20
CA ALA A 218 6.48 26.21 8.59
C ALA A 218 6.22 24.95 9.44
N PHE A 219 7.07 23.92 9.32
CA PHE A 219 6.93 22.67 10.07
C PHE A 219 7.90 22.59 11.24
N SER A 220 8.68 23.64 11.50
CA SER A 220 9.71 23.67 12.55
C SER A 220 9.21 23.29 13.92
N ARG A 221 8.04 23.80 14.28
CA ARG A 221 7.37 23.45 15.53
C ARG A 221 7.02 21.96 15.61
N LEU A 222 6.70 21.31 14.51
CA LEU A 222 6.34 19.90 14.51
C LEU A 222 7.57 19.02 14.78
N TRP A 223 8.65 19.17 14.03
CA TRP A 223 9.83 18.32 14.21
C TRP A 223 10.65 18.67 15.46
N THR A 224 10.76 19.95 15.86
CA THR A 224 11.43 20.32 17.14
C THR A 224 10.72 19.73 18.36
N ASN A 225 9.40 19.55 18.30
CA ASN A 225 8.61 18.97 19.37
C ASN A 225 8.29 17.48 19.14
N ASN A 226 8.98 16.82 18.21
CA ASN A 226 8.80 15.41 17.89
C ASN A 226 7.32 15.04 17.61
N ARG A 227 6.59 15.90 16.90
CA ARG A 227 5.16 15.73 16.59
C ARG A 227 4.92 14.92 15.33
N ILE A 228 5.88 14.83 14.41
CA ILE A 228 5.82 13.87 13.29
C ILE A 228 6.29 12.51 13.82
N LYS A 229 5.37 11.58 14.00
CA LYS A 229 5.61 10.26 14.62
C LYS A 229 6.10 9.20 13.65
N GLY A 230 6.01 9.46 12.36
CA GLY A 230 6.49 8.59 11.30
C GLY A 230 5.78 8.86 9.99
N GLY A 231 6.18 8.11 8.98
CA GLY A 231 5.56 8.15 7.67
C GLY A 231 6.04 7.04 6.77
N PHE A 232 5.28 6.80 5.70
CA PHE A 232 5.54 5.73 4.76
C PHE A 232 4.95 6.07 3.39
N ASP A 233 5.68 5.72 2.34
CA ASP A 233 5.26 5.80 0.96
C ASP A 233 4.78 4.42 0.53
N PHE A 234 3.46 4.25 0.43
CA PHE A 234 2.83 3.00 0.01
C PHE A 234 2.91 2.77 -1.51
N VAL A 235 3.26 3.79 -2.30
CA VAL A 235 3.45 3.65 -3.75
C VAL A 235 4.79 3.00 -4.05
N THR A 236 5.86 3.46 -3.39
CA THR A 236 7.24 2.99 -3.65
C THR A 236 7.81 2.10 -2.53
N LYS A 237 7.01 1.82 -1.50
CA LYS A 237 7.34 0.97 -0.35
C LYS A 237 8.60 1.43 0.40
N THR A 238 8.70 2.73 0.67
CA THR A 238 9.85 3.35 1.35
C THR A 238 9.41 4.28 2.48
N THR A 239 10.32 4.58 3.41
CA THR A 239 10.09 5.61 4.43
C THR A 239 10.46 7.02 3.96
N ASN A 240 11.03 7.17 2.75
CA ASN A 240 11.47 8.46 2.21
C ASN A 240 10.29 9.30 1.65
N ILE A 241 9.46 9.82 2.54
CA ILE A 241 8.29 10.65 2.20
C ILE A 241 8.65 12.13 1.93
N TYR A 242 9.91 12.53 2.15
CA TYR A 242 10.39 13.91 2.05
C TYR A 242 11.11 14.23 0.74
N ASP A 243 11.22 13.25 -0.15
CA ASP A 243 11.89 13.43 -1.45
C ASP A 243 11.28 14.61 -2.22
N THR A 244 12.14 15.56 -2.59
CA THR A 244 11.75 16.81 -3.26
C THR A 244 11.16 16.61 -4.66
N THR A 245 11.30 15.42 -5.23
CA THR A 245 10.69 15.05 -6.52
C THR A 245 9.22 14.64 -6.40
N LEU A 246 8.72 14.40 -5.18
CA LEU A 246 7.32 14.05 -4.92
C LEU A 246 6.39 15.26 -5.11
N ASN A 247 5.12 14.98 -5.38
CA ASN A 247 4.08 16.00 -5.40
C ASN A 247 3.81 16.53 -3.98
N GLY A 248 3.82 17.85 -3.82
CA GLY A 248 3.71 18.54 -2.54
C GLY A 248 2.30 18.81 -2.02
N HIS A 249 1.24 18.26 -2.61
CA HIS A 249 -0.12 18.49 -2.12
C HIS A 249 -0.29 18.09 -0.64
N GLY A 250 0.27 16.95 -0.23
CA GLY A 250 0.29 16.53 1.17
C GLY A 250 1.04 17.49 2.10
N THR A 251 2.14 18.10 1.64
CA THR A 251 2.83 19.19 2.37
C THR A 251 1.90 20.37 2.62
N VAL A 252 1.10 20.77 1.61
CA VAL A 252 0.14 21.88 1.74
C VAL A 252 -0.99 21.53 2.73
N VAL A 253 -1.55 20.32 2.62
CA VAL A 253 -2.59 19.83 3.54
C VAL A 253 -2.06 19.78 4.98
N LEU A 254 -0.87 19.22 5.19
CA LEU A 254 -0.22 19.24 6.50
C LEU A 254 0.01 20.69 6.97
N GLY A 255 0.39 21.60 6.08
CA GLY A 255 0.58 23.02 6.39
C GLY A 255 -0.69 23.67 6.93
N ALA A 256 -1.84 23.42 6.30
CA ALA A 256 -3.13 23.94 6.75
C ALA A 256 -3.50 23.46 8.17
N ILE A 257 -3.02 22.28 8.57
CA ILE A 257 -3.32 21.67 9.87
C ILE A 257 -2.24 22.01 10.91
N GLY A 258 -1.01 21.53 10.70
CA GLY A 258 0.09 21.61 11.66
C GLY A 258 1.08 22.75 11.42
N GLY A 259 0.93 23.53 10.35
CA GLY A 259 1.86 24.61 10.00
C GLY A 259 1.87 25.72 11.04
N TYR A 260 3.06 26.24 11.37
CA TYR A 260 3.24 27.31 12.32
C TYR A 260 4.45 28.18 11.95
N ILE A 261 4.20 29.47 11.77
CA ILE A 261 5.23 30.51 11.67
C ILE A 261 4.79 31.63 12.60
N GLN A 262 5.60 31.90 13.62
CA GLN A 262 5.28 32.89 14.64
C GLN A 262 4.91 34.24 14.00
N ASN A 263 3.73 34.75 14.37
CA ASN A 263 3.16 36.02 13.89
C ASN A 263 2.92 36.12 12.38
N THR A 264 2.95 35.00 11.66
CA THR A 264 2.76 34.98 10.21
C THR A 264 1.68 33.99 9.80
N PHE A 265 1.64 32.81 10.41
CA PHE A 265 0.71 31.75 10.05
C PHE A 265 0.53 30.73 11.19
N VAL A 266 -0.70 30.30 11.43
CA VAL A 266 -1.00 29.19 12.35
C VAL A 266 -2.10 28.32 11.74
N GLY A 267 -1.81 27.02 11.61
CA GLY A 267 -2.76 26.00 11.16
C GLY A 267 -3.82 25.67 12.21
N SER A 268 -4.73 24.76 11.88
CA SER A 268 -5.87 24.41 12.73
C SER A 268 -5.53 23.55 13.96
N ALA A 269 -4.45 22.79 13.91
CA ALA A 269 -4.01 21.92 15.01
C ALA A 269 -2.47 21.89 15.11
N PRO A 270 -1.82 23.03 15.41
CA PRO A 270 -0.36 23.17 15.39
C PRO A 270 0.36 22.35 16.46
N ASP A 271 -0.37 21.78 17.42
CA ASP A 271 0.14 20.93 18.49
C ASP A 271 -0.38 19.49 18.44
N ALA A 272 -0.98 19.06 17.33
CA ALA A 272 -1.29 17.65 17.09
C ALA A 272 -0.03 16.84 16.77
N ASP A 273 -0.14 15.52 16.94
CA ASP A 273 0.85 14.55 16.46
C ASP A 273 0.43 14.05 15.06
N PHE A 274 1.39 13.76 14.19
CA PHE A 274 1.14 13.44 12.79
C PHE A 274 1.80 12.13 12.35
N TYR A 275 1.07 11.33 11.60
CA TYR A 275 1.62 10.31 10.69
C TYR A 275 1.39 10.76 9.25
N LEU A 276 2.40 10.59 8.40
CA LEU A 276 2.38 11.11 7.04
C LEU A 276 2.50 9.95 6.04
N TYR A 277 1.44 9.66 5.31
CA TYR A 277 1.39 8.52 4.40
C TYR A 277 1.15 8.95 2.97
N ARG A 278 2.01 8.50 2.06
CA ARG A 278 1.80 8.71 0.63
C ARG A 278 1.03 7.52 0.05
N SER A 279 -0.12 7.78 -0.54
CA SER A 279 -0.92 6.79 -1.29
C SER A 279 -0.96 7.07 -2.80
N GLU A 280 -0.65 8.30 -3.25
CA GLU A 280 -0.84 8.68 -4.66
C GLU A 280 0.43 8.62 -5.49
N ASN A 281 0.27 8.13 -6.71
CA ASN A 281 1.21 8.25 -7.79
C ASN A 281 0.87 9.41 -8.73
N ALA A 282 1.39 10.59 -8.43
CA ALA A 282 1.14 11.79 -9.23
C ALA A 282 1.52 11.73 -10.73
N THR A 283 2.18 10.66 -11.20
CA THR A 283 2.51 10.47 -12.62
C THR A 283 1.50 9.62 -13.41
N VAL A 284 0.66 8.84 -12.74
CA VAL A 284 -0.25 7.88 -13.37
C VAL A 284 -1.43 7.60 -12.43
N GLU A 285 -2.65 7.69 -12.94
CA GLU A 285 -3.86 7.36 -12.17
C GLU A 285 -4.16 5.87 -12.33
N VAL A 286 -4.00 5.10 -11.26
CA VAL A 286 -4.17 3.63 -11.29
C VAL A 286 -5.08 3.13 -10.16
N PRO A 287 -5.92 2.11 -10.41
CA PRO A 287 -6.79 1.54 -9.37
C PRO A 287 -6.03 0.97 -8.16
N GLN A 288 -4.73 0.71 -8.30
CA GLN A 288 -3.86 0.30 -7.20
C GLN A 288 -3.80 1.35 -6.07
N GLU A 289 -4.02 2.63 -6.37
CA GLU A 289 -4.00 3.71 -5.38
C GLU A 289 -5.07 3.54 -4.30
N GLU A 290 -6.21 2.94 -4.64
CA GLU A 290 -7.24 2.55 -3.66
C GLU A 290 -6.69 1.57 -2.62
N LEU A 291 -5.84 0.63 -3.04
CA LEU A 291 -5.22 -0.31 -2.13
C LEU A 291 -4.13 0.35 -1.30
N TYR A 292 -3.32 1.23 -1.87
CA TYR A 292 -2.34 2.01 -1.11
C TYR A 292 -3.02 2.86 -0.03
N TRP A 293 -4.19 3.41 -0.33
CA TRP A 293 -5.02 4.10 0.66
C TRP A 293 -5.49 3.17 1.77
N ILE A 294 -5.97 1.97 1.45
CA ILE A 294 -6.38 0.97 2.45
C ILE A 294 -5.20 0.59 3.34
N GLU A 295 -4.03 0.32 2.77
CA GLU A 295 -2.81 0.00 3.53
C GLU A 295 -2.40 1.15 4.46
N ALA A 296 -2.47 2.40 3.98
CA ALA A 296 -2.21 3.59 4.79
C ALA A 296 -3.23 3.75 5.94
N ALA A 297 -4.51 3.48 5.68
CA ALA A 297 -5.56 3.52 6.68
C ALA A 297 -5.41 2.40 7.73
N GLU A 298 -5.01 1.20 7.30
CA GLU A 298 -4.69 0.06 8.17
C GLU A 298 -3.50 0.38 9.08
N GLU A 299 -2.45 0.99 8.54
CA GLU A 299 -1.29 1.43 9.32
C GLU A 299 -1.67 2.57 10.29
N ALA A 300 -2.49 3.53 9.87
CA ALA A 300 -3.02 4.57 10.76
C ALA A 300 -3.82 3.98 11.93
N ASP A 301 -4.70 3.01 11.65
CA ASP A 301 -5.47 2.31 12.67
C ASP A 301 -4.55 1.56 13.65
N ARG A 302 -3.55 0.85 13.10
CA ARG A 302 -2.52 0.12 13.85
C ARG A 302 -1.73 1.01 14.80
N LYS A 303 -1.40 2.24 14.37
CA LYS A 303 -0.74 3.26 15.19
C LYS A 303 -1.65 3.94 16.20
N GLY A 304 -2.96 3.70 16.14
CA GLY A 304 -3.92 4.29 17.05
C GLY A 304 -4.22 5.75 16.74
N VAL A 305 -4.11 6.16 15.47
CA VAL A 305 -4.43 7.51 15.00
C VAL A 305 -5.87 7.89 15.36
N ASP A 306 -6.11 9.12 15.81
CA ASP A 306 -7.44 9.58 16.23
C ASP A 306 -8.27 10.10 15.06
N VAL A 307 -7.62 10.68 14.05
CA VAL A 307 -8.26 11.23 12.84
C VAL A 307 -7.45 10.85 11.59
N ILE A 308 -8.12 10.32 10.56
CA ILE A 308 -7.55 10.21 9.21
C ILE A 308 -8.10 11.38 8.39
N THR A 309 -7.22 12.09 7.70
CA THR A 309 -7.60 13.06 6.66
C THR A 309 -7.01 12.61 5.33
N THR A 310 -7.84 12.66 4.29
CA THR A 310 -7.50 12.26 2.94
C THR A 310 -8.12 13.26 1.98
N SER A 311 -7.30 14.05 1.29
CA SER A 311 -7.77 15.09 0.37
C SER A 311 -7.72 14.57 -1.07
N LEU A 312 -8.27 13.37 -1.27
CA LEU A 312 -8.12 12.54 -2.46
C LEU A 312 -9.47 11.92 -2.85
N GLY A 313 -9.58 11.49 -4.11
CA GLY A 313 -10.75 10.74 -4.58
C GLY A 313 -10.49 10.08 -5.94
N TYR A 314 -10.88 8.82 -6.07
CA TYR A 314 -10.67 8.02 -7.28
C TYR A 314 -11.96 7.88 -8.07
N ASN A 315 -11.90 8.17 -9.37
CA ASN A 315 -13.06 8.08 -10.27
C ASN A 315 -12.65 7.82 -11.73
N ILE A 316 -11.56 8.46 -12.16
CA ILE A 316 -11.03 8.38 -13.52
C ILE A 316 -9.58 7.91 -13.41
N PHE A 317 -9.25 6.89 -14.19
CA PHE A 317 -7.92 6.29 -14.28
C PHE A 317 -7.38 6.39 -15.70
N ASP A 318 -6.06 6.23 -15.84
CA ASP A 318 -5.39 6.33 -17.14
C ASP A 318 -5.82 5.20 -18.10
N ASP A 319 -6.15 4.02 -17.57
CA ASP A 319 -6.82 2.96 -18.32
C ASP A 319 -8.34 3.02 -18.07
N PRO A 320 -9.15 3.44 -19.06
CA PRO A 320 -10.57 3.65 -18.88
C PRO A 320 -11.37 2.42 -18.45
N LYS A 321 -10.81 1.21 -18.57
CA LYS A 321 -11.49 0.00 -18.09
C LYS A 321 -11.68 -0.02 -16.57
N TYR A 322 -10.93 0.80 -15.83
CA TYR A 322 -11.04 0.93 -14.39
C TYR A 322 -11.90 2.11 -13.95
N ASN A 323 -12.36 2.96 -14.87
CA ASN A 323 -13.14 4.15 -14.51
C ASN A 323 -14.46 3.77 -13.84
N TYR A 324 -14.80 4.51 -12.78
CA TYR A 324 -16.13 4.44 -12.21
C TYR A 324 -17.11 5.27 -13.04
N THR A 325 -18.34 4.78 -13.14
CA THR A 325 -19.42 5.49 -13.81
C THR A 325 -20.49 5.83 -12.78
N TYR A 326 -20.97 7.08 -12.81
CA TYR A 326 -22.20 7.46 -12.11
C TYR A 326 -23.36 6.80 -12.87
N ALA A 327 -23.94 5.75 -12.31
CA ALA A 327 -25.15 5.11 -12.83
C ALA A 327 -26.40 5.63 -12.10
#